data_AF-F3GL20-F1
#
_entry.id   AF-F3GL20-F1
#
_cell.length_a   1.000
_cell.length_b   1.000
_cell.length_c   1.000
_cell.angle_alpha   90.00
_cell.angle_beta   90.00
_cell.angle_gamma   90.00
#
_symmetry.space_group_name_H-M   'P 1'
#
loop_
_entity.id
_entity.type
_entity.pdbx_description
1 polymer ?
#
loop_
_entity_poly.entity_id
_entity_poly.type
_entity_poly.pdbx_seq_one_letter_code
_entity_poly.pdbx_strand_id
1 'polypeptide(L)'
;PGNHNVLNSLATIAIATDEGVSDEAIVQGLSGFQGVGRRFQVYGELPVDGGNVMLVDDYGHHPREVAAVISAVRGGWPDRRLVMVYQPHRFSRTRDLYDDFVQVLADANVLLLMEVYPAGEEPVPGADSRNLCHSIRQRGQLDPIYIERGVELAPLVKPLLRAGEILLC
;
A
#
# COMPACT_ATOMS: atom_id res chain seq x y z
N PRO A 1 3.61 -11.36 -2.18
CA PRO A 1 2.34 -12.14 -2.34
C PRO A 1 1.46 -11.55 -3.46
N GLY A 2 0.40 -12.24 -3.88
CA GLY A 2 -0.61 -11.74 -4.83
C GLY A 2 -0.33 -12.02 -6.30
N ASN A 3 -1.38 -11.95 -7.13
CA ASN A 3 -1.33 -12.33 -8.54
C ASN A 3 -0.33 -11.51 -9.37
N HIS A 4 -0.10 -10.25 -9.02
CA HIS A 4 0.92 -9.43 -9.68
C HIS A 4 2.31 -10.03 -9.54
N ASN A 5 2.64 -10.60 -8.37
CA ASN A 5 3.92 -11.29 -8.16
C ASN A 5 3.95 -12.64 -8.89
N VAL A 6 2.82 -13.35 -9.00
CA VAL A 6 2.74 -14.56 -9.84
C VAL A 6 3.05 -14.23 -11.30
N LEU A 7 2.50 -13.13 -11.83
CA LEU A 7 2.78 -12.66 -13.19
C LEU A 7 4.26 -12.24 -13.37
N ASN A 8 4.83 -11.55 -12.38
CA ASN A 8 6.26 -11.22 -12.39
C ASN A 8 7.13 -12.48 -12.41
N SER A 9 6.82 -13.46 -11.56
CA SER A 9 7.52 -14.75 -11.53
C SER A 9 7.37 -15.51 -12.85
N LEU A 10 6.19 -15.49 -13.47
CA LEU A 10 5.97 -16.11 -14.78
C LEU A 10 6.84 -15.47 -15.87
N ALA A 11 6.96 -14.14 -15.88
CA ALA A 11 7.85 -13.44 -16.80
C ALA A 11 9.32 -13.84 -16.57
N THR A 12 9.75 -13.97 -15.31
CA THR A 12 11.10 -14.46 -14.96
C THR A 12 11.32 -15.89 -15.43
N ILE A 13 10.36 -16.79 -15.22
CA ILE A 13 10.43 -18.19 -15.68
C ILE A 13 10.58 -18.22 -17.20
N ALA A 14 9.75 -17.48 -17.94
CA ALA A 14 9.79 -17.46 -19.41
C ALA A 14 11.16 -17.06 -19.96
N ILE A 15 11.77 -16.00 -19.40
CA ILE A 15 13.10 -15.54 -19.82
C ILE A 15 14.18 -16.55 -19.42
N ALA A 16 14.14 -17.08 -18.19
CA ALA A 16 15.13 -18.03 -17.71
C ALA A 16 15.12 -19.34 -18.51
N THR A 17 13.93 -19.82 -18.90
CA THR A 17 13.78 -20.99 -19.77
C THR A 17 14.33 -20.72 -21.17
N ASP A 18 14.10 -19.55 -21.75
CA ASP A 18 14.62 -19.18 -23.07
C ASP A 18 16.16 -19.12 -23.09
N GLU A 19 16.77 -18.65 -22.00
CA GLU A 19 18.23 -18.63 -21.79
C GLU A 19 18.81 -19.99 -21.39
N GLY A 20 18.00 -21.04 -21.31
CA GLY A 20 18.45 -22.41 -21.01
C GLY A 20 18.82 -22.67 -19.55
N VAL A 21 18.33 -21.86 -18.61
CA VAL A 21 18.47 -22.12 -17.17
C VAL A 21 17.63 -23.34 -16.80
N SER A 22 18.17 -24.25 -15.97
CA SER A 22 17.43 -25.46 -15.57
C SER A 22 16.24 -25.15 -14.66
N ASP A 23 15.20 -25.96 -14.76
CA ASP A 23 13.99 -25.83 -13.93
C ASP A 23 14.33 -25.87 -12.44
N GLU A 24 15.29 -26.69 -12.02
CA GLU A 24 15.73 -26.76 -10.62
C GLU A 24 16.31 -25.43 -10.13
N ALA A 25 17.14 -24.77 -10.95
CA ALA A 25 17.73 -23.47 -10.62
C ALA A 25 16.67 -22.37 -10.56
N ILE A 26 15.68 -22.40 -11.47
CA ILE A 26 14.55 -21.46 -11.48
C ILE A 26 13.71 -21.62 -10.20
N VAL A 27 13.32 -22.86 -9.87
CA VAL A 27 12.53 -23.16 -8.66
C VAL A 27 13.28 -22.76 -7.41
N GLN A 28 14.59 -23.05 -7.33
CA GLN A 28 15.42 -22.69 -6.18
C GLN A 28 15.54 -21.16 -6.04
N GLY A 29 15.77 -20.44 -7.15
CA GLY A 29 15.86 -18.99 -7.17
C GLY A 29 14.57 -18.31 -6.71
N LEU A 30 13.42 -18.76 -7.23
CA LEU A 30 12.11 -18.23 -6.84
C LEU A 30 11.75 -18.57 -5.38
N SER A 31 12.08 -19.78 -4.92
CA SER A 31 11.83 -20.19 -3.52
C SER A 31 12.69 -19.41 -2.52
N GLY A 32 13.91 -19.03 -2.94
CA GLY A 32 14.83 -18.22 -2.14
C GLY A 32 14.62 -16.71 -2.26
N PHE A 33 13.66 -16.25 -3.06
CA PHE A 33 13.44 -14.82 -3.30
C PHE A 33 12.98 -14.12 -2.01
N GLN A 34 13.83 -13.22 -1.50
CA GLN A 34 13.58 -12.49 -0.25
C GLN A 34 12.72 -11.23 -0.45
N GLY A 35 12.19 -11.02 -1.66
CA GLY A 35 11.50 -9.80 -2.03
C GLY A 35 12.45 -8.69 -2.48
N VAL A 36 11.86 -7.54 -2.78
CA VAL A 36 12.58 -6.29 -2.98
C VAL A 36 12.17 -5.37 -1.84
N GLY A 37 13.12 -4.59 -1.32
CA GLY A 37 12.81 -3.60 -0.29
C GLY A 37 11.62 -2.73 -0.71
N ARG A 38 10.71 -2.47 0.23
CA ARG A 38 9.50 -1.68 0.01
C ARG A 38 8.52 -2.25 -1.03
N ARG A 39 8.53 -3.56 -1.30
CA ARG A 39 7.52 -4.24 -2.13
C ARG A 39 6.87 -5.34 -1.31
N PHE A 40 5.75 -5.01 -0.67
CA PHE A 40 5.06 -5.82 0.34
C PHE A 40 6.05 -6.33 1.41
N GLN A 41 6.85 -5.43 1.96
CA GLN A 41 7.88 -5.80 2.93
C GLN A 41 7.27 -5.90 4.32
N VAL A 42 7.25 -7.10 4.89
CA VAL A 42 6.81 -7.34 6.27
C VAL A 42 7.97 -7.07 7.21
N TYR A 43 7.83 -6.04 8.06
CA TYR A 43 8.83 -5.70 9.09
C TYR A 43 8.69 -6.50 10.38
N GLY A 44 7.56 -7.20 10.55
CA GLY A 44 7.25 -8.00 11.72
C GLY A 44 6.01 -7.51 12.45
N GLU A 45 5.92 -7.82 13.73
CA GLU A 45 4.76 -7.56 14.59
C GLU A 45 5.07 -6.42 15.57
N LEU A 46 4.23 -5.40 15.59
CA LEU A 46 4.28 -4.27 16.52
C LEU A 46 3.37 -4.54 17.72
N PRO A 47 3.85 -4.39 18.96
CA PRO A 47 3.03 -4.60 20.14
C PRO A 47 1.99 -3.48 20.31
N VAL A 48 0.75 -3.88 20.56
CA VAL A 48 -0.38 -3.00 20.90
C VAL A 48 -1.13 -3.57 22.11
N ASP A 49 -2.10 -2.83 22.62
CA ASP A 49 -2.92 -3.37 23.71
C ASP A 49 -3.68 -4.62 23.23
N GLY A 50 -3.65 -5.68 24.04
CA GLY A 50 -4.30 -6.96 23.72
C GLY A 50 -3.64 -7.83 22.63
N GLY A 51 -2.46 -7.48 22.10
CA GLY A 51 -1.76 -8.32 21.13
C GLY A 51 -0.78 -7.56 20.23
N ASN A 52 -0.72 -7.92 18.94
CA ASN A 52 0.19 -7.31 17.97
C ASN A 52 -0.50 -6.92 16.67
N VAL A 53 0.14 -6.04 15.91
CA VAL A 53 -0.22 -5.63 14.54
C VAL A 53 0.93 -5.94 13.60
N MET A 54 0.63 -6.52 12.45
CA MET A 54 1.63 -6.76 11.41
C MET A 54 1.96 -5.43 10.70
N LEU A 55 3.24 -5.06 10.67
CA LEU A 55 3.73 -3.89 9.94
C LEU A 55 4.21 -4.30 8.54
N VAL A 56 3.65 -3.64 7.53
CA VAL A 56 3.97 -3.82 6.10
C VAL A 56 4.30 -2.47 5.48
N ASP A 57 5.33 -2.42 4.63
CA ASP A 57 5.66 -1.24 3.79
C ASP A 57 5.55 -1.61 2.31
N ASP A 58 4.93 -0.72 1.52
CA ASP A 58 4.86 -0.85 0.07
C ASP A 58 5.08 0.49 -0.66
N TYR A 59 5.82 0.45 -1.77
CA TYR A 59 6.16 1.61 -2.57
C TYR A 59 5.09 2.02 -3.59
N GLY A 60 4.02 1.22 -3.73
CA GLY A 60 2.95 1.42 -4.69
C GLY A 60 2.35 2.82 -4.58
N HIS A 61 2.46 3.60 -5.65
CA HIS A 61 2.05 4.99 -5.68
C HIS A 61 1.15 5.31 -6.88
N HIS A 62 0.89 4.31 -7.73
CA HIS A 62 -0.15 4.31 -8.74
C HIS A 62 -1.39 3.55 -8.20
N PRO A 63 -2.65 3.97 -8.48
CA PRO A 63 -3.85 3.31 -7.94
C PRO A 63 -3.90 1.80 -8.19
N ARG A 64 -3.47 1.34 -9.38
CA ARG A 64 -3.35 -0.10 -9.69
C ARG A 64 -2.40 -0.87 -8.78
N GLU A 65 -1.27 -0.25 -8.40
CA GLU A 65 -0.32 -0.88 -7.47
C GLU A 65 -0.93 -0.97 -6.08
N VAL A 66 -1.55 0.14 -5.60
CA VAL A 66 -2.26 0.19 -4.33
C VAL A 66 -3.36 -0.89 -4.29
N ALA A 67 -4.15 -1.02 -5.35
CA ALA A 67 -5.20 -2.03 -5.47
C ALA A 67 -4.63 -3.45 -5.39
N ALA A 68 -3.48 -3.70 -6.03
CA ALA A 68 -2.82 -5.00 -6.01
C ALA A 68 -2.32 -5.37 -4.61
N VAL A 69 -1.84 -4.40 -3.84
CA VAL A 69 -1.41 -4.57 -2.44
C VAL A 69 -2.61 -4.84 -1.53
N ILE A 70 -3.66 -4.02 -1.62
CA ILE A 70 -4.90 -4.21 -0.84
C ILE A 70 -5.49 -5.60 -1.15
N SER A 71 -5.57 -5.98 -2.43
CA SER A 71 -6.05 -7.31 -2.83
C SER A 71 -5.17 -8.43 -2.26
N ALA A 72 -3.85 -8.28 -2.24
CA ALA A 72 -2.95 -9.25 -1.62
C ALA A 72 -3.17 -9.36 -0.11
N VAL A 73 -3.40 -8.23 0.58
CA VAL A 73 -3.77 -8.23 2.01
C VAL A 73 -5.07 -8.99 2.23
N ARG A 74 -6.13 -8.68 1.47
CA ARG A 74 -7.44 -9.33 1.62
C ARG A 74 -7.41 -10.82 1.29
N GLY A 75 -6.60 -11.23 0.31
CA GLY A 75 -6.42 -12.64 -0.05
C GLY A 75 -5.61 -13.43 0.98
N GLY A 76 -4.60 -12.82 1.59
CA GLY A 76 -3.75 -13.47 2.59
C GLY A 76 -4.31 -13.43 4.02
N TRP A 77 -5.06 -12.39 4.35
CA TRP A 77 -5.58 -12.11 5.69
C TRP A 77 -7.02 -11.55 5.64
N PRO A 78 -8.00 -12.36 5.19
CA PRO A 78 -9.37 -11.90 4.92
C PRO A 78 -10.05 -11.29 6.15
N ASP A 79 -9.77 -11.82 7.35
CA ASP A 79 -10.39 -11.38 8.60
C ASP A 79 -9.64 -10.22 9.29
N ARG A 80 -8.45 -9.85 8.81
CA ARG A 80 -7.68 -8.75 9.41
C ARG A 80 -8.13 -7.41 8.84
N ARG A 81 -8.39 -6.45 9.72
CA ARG A 81 -8.62 -5.05 9.33
C ARG A 81 -7.31 -4.44 8.79
N LEU A 82 -7.43 -3.69 7.71
CA LEU A 82 -6.35 -2.95 7.08
C LEU A 82 -6.38 -1.49 7.54
N VAL A 83 -5.36 -1.10 8.30
CA VAL A 83 -5.03 0.30 8.62
C VAL A 83 -3.98 0.75 7.64
N MET A 84 -4.28 1.76 6.84
CA MET A 84 -3.40 2.25 5.77
C MET A 84 -2.96 3.68 6.05
N VAL A 85 -1.65 3.92 6.03
CA VAL A 85 -1.06 5.25 5.92
C VAL A 85 -0.63 5.41 4.47
N TYR A 86 -1.16 6.41 3.77
CA TYR A 86 -0.83 6.64 2.36
C TYR A 86 -0.34 8.07 2.14
N GLN A 87 0.75 8.20 1.39
CA GLN A 87 1.26 9.49 0.92
C GLN A 87 1.16 9.54 -0.61
N PRO A 88 0.25 10.34 -1.19
CA PRO A 88 0.22 10.54 -2.63
C PRO A 88 1.54 11.14 -3.13
N HIS A 89 2.03 10.66 -4.27
CA HIS A 89 3.29 11.12 -4.85
C HIS A 89 3.01 11.88 -6.15
N ARG A 90 3.42 13.17 -6.19
CA ARG A 90 3.16 14.19 -7.23
C ARG A 90 1.72 14.69 -7.28
N PHE A 91 1.56 15.99 -7.50
CA PHE A 91 0.26 16.64 -7.71
C PHE A 91 -0.31 16.28 -9.08
N SER A 92 0.53 16.23 -10.11
CA SER A 92 0.16 15.83 -11.47
C SER A 92 -0.51 14.46 -11.51
N ARG A 93 0.12 13.46 -10.88
CA ARG A 93 -0.44 12.10 -10.78
C ARG A 93 -1.74 12.07 -9.98
N THR A 94 -1.80 12.82 -8.87
CA THR A 94 -3.00 12.90 -8.04
C THR A 94 -4.17 13.49 -8.84
N ARG A 95 -3.93 14.50 -9.67
CA ARG A 95 -4.92 15.08 -10.60
C ARG A 95 -5.36 14.06 -11.65
N ASP A 96 -4.40 13.46 -12.35
CA ASP A 96 -4.66 12.64 -13.54
C ASP A 96 -5.40 11.34 -13.19
N LEU A 97 -5.20 10.83 -11.98
CA LEU A 97 -5.74 9.56 -11.49
C LEU A 97 -6.64 9.75 -10.27
N TYR A 98 -7.22 10.94 -10.13
CA TYR A 98 -7.93 11.36 -8.92
C TYR A 98 -9.05 10.39 -8.53
N ASP A 99 -9.96 10.12 -9.47
CA ASP A 99 -11.10 9.24 -9.20
C ASP A 99 -10.64 7.81 -8.88
N ASP A 100 -9.61 7.30 -9.56
CA ASP A 100 -9.04 5.98 -9.28
C ASP A 100 -8.44 5.91 -7.87
N PHE A 101 -7.78 6.98 -7.39
CA PHE A 101 -7.33 7.06 -6.00
C PHE A 101 -8.48 7.06 -5.02
N VAL A 102 -9.52 7.85 -5.28
CA VAL A 102 -10.71 7.90 -4.42
C VAL A 102 -11.37 6.52 -4.32
N GLN A 103 -11.45 5.76 -5.42
CA GLN A 103 -11.97 4.39 -5.41
C GLN A 103 -11.08 3.47 -4.55
N VAL A 104 -9.79 3.36 -4.89
CA VAL A 104 -8.94 2.33 -4.29
C VAL A 104 -8.63 2.58 -2.82
N LEU A 105 -8.47 3.84 -2.42
CA LEU A 105 -8.17 4.19 -1.03
C LEU A 105 -9.37 3.98 -0.10
N ALA A 106 -10.60 3.96 -0.64
CA ALA A 106 -11.80 3.65 0.12
C ALA A 106 -11.89 2.18 0.56
N ASP A 107 -11.12 1.27 -0.04
CA ASP A 107 -11.11 -0.16 0.28
C ASP A 107 -10.35 -0.52 1.59
N ALA A 108 -9.68 0.47 2.20
CA ALA A 108 -9.08 0.35 3.53
C ALA A 108 -10.14 0.40 4.65
N ASN A 109 -9.83 -0.15 5.83
CA ASN A 109 -10.73 -0.03 6.99
C ASN A 109 -10.49 1.25 7.79
N VAL A 110 -9.23 1.70 7.83
CA VAL A 110 -8.82 2.98 8.41
C VAL A 110 -7.80 3.57 7.44
N LEU A 111 -7.98 4.84 7.08
CA LEU A 111 -7.06 5.55 6.18
C LEU A 111 -6.56 6.82 6.84
N LEU A 112 -5.24 6.92 6.92
CA LEU A 112 -4.52 8.15 7.22
C LEU A 112 -3.89 8.63 5.92
N LEU A 113 -4.29 9.81 5.46
CA LEU A 113 -3.83 10.36 4.19
C LEU A 113 -2.88 11.54 4.47
N MET A 114 -1.61 11.32 4.19
CA MET A 114 -0.59 12.35 4.32
C MET A 114 -0.71 13.37 3.20
N GLU A 115 -0.25 14.59 3.45
CA GLU A 115 -0.04 15.60 2.42
C GLU A 115 0.80 15.06 1.24
N VAL A 116 0.42 15.45 0.02
CA VAL A 116 1.07 15.04 -1.23
C VAL A 116 2.58 15.31 -1.15
N TYR A 117 3.39 14.32 -1.50
CA TYR A 117 4.81 14.51 -1.74
C TYR A 117 5.02 15.15 -3.12
N PRO A 118 5.46 16.42 -3.21
CA PRO A 118 5.43 17.18 -4.46
C PRO A 118 6.42 16.65 -5.50
N ALA A 119 7.53 16.07 -5.08
CA ALA A 119 8.64 15.67 -5.95
C ALA A 119 9.09 16.79 -6.93
N GLY A 120 9.11 18.03 -6.44
CA GLY A 120 9.49 19.23 -7.21
C GLY A 120 8.34 19.92 -7.95
N GLU A 121 7.10 19.44 -7.83
CA GLU A 121 5.94 20.07 -8.45
C GLU A 121 5.32 21.16 -7.57
N GLU A 122 4.81 22.20 -8.22
CA GLU A 122 3.94 23.18 -7.58
C GLU A 122 2.58 22.56 -7.25
N PRO A 123 1.92 23.00 -6.16
CA PRO A 123 0.57 22.57 -5.84
C PRO A 123 -0.41 22.77 -6.99
N VAL A 124 -1.21 21.75 -7.26
CA VAL A 124 -2.28 21.79 -8.27
C VAL A 124 -3.63 21.89 -7.57
N PRO A 125 -4.44 22.94 -7.83
CA PRO A 125 -5.76 23.09 -7.20
C PRO A 125 -6.63 21.86 -7.40
N GLY A 126 -7.24 21.37 -6.30
CA GLY A 126 -8.12 20.21 -6.32
C GLY A 126 -7.40 18.85 -6.30
N ALA A 127 -6.08 18.81 -6.48
CA ALA A 127 -5.29 17.57 -6.53
C ALA A 127 -4.45 17.35 -5.27
N ASP A 128 -4.99 17.73 -4.10
CA ASP A 128 -4.36 17.55 -2.81
C ASP A 128 -5.06 16.49 -1.95
N SER A 129 -4.39 16.06 -0.88
CA SER A 129 -4.91 15.05 0.03
C SER A 129 -6.17 15.50 0.78
N ARG A 130 -6.41 16.80 0.96
CA ARG A 130 -7.64 17.28 1.62
C ARG A 130 -8.85 17.05 0.72
N ASN A 131 -8.69 17.33 -0.58
CA ASN A 131 -9.70 17.04 -1.59
C ASN A 131 -9.97 15.54 -1.70
N LEU A 132 -8.92 14.71 -1.73
CA LEU A 132 -9.07 13.24 -1.69
C LEU A 132 -9.84 12.79 -0.45
N CYS A 133 -9.45 13.25 0.75
CA CYS A 133 -10.18 12.95 1.99
C CYS A 133 -11.66 13.35 1.91
N HIS A 134 -11.95 14.53 1.37
CA HIS A 134 -13.32 15.01 1.20
C HIS A 134 -14.13 14.10 0.27
N SER A 135 -13.56 13.72 -0.86
CA SER A 135 -14.24 12.89 -1.88
C SER A 135 -14.47 11.47 -1.40
N ILE A 136 -13.51 10.89 -0.67
CA ILE A 136 -13.66 9.58 -0.03
C ILE A 136 -14.76 9.65 1.05
N ARG A 137 -14.74 10.69 1.90
CA ARG A 137 -15.76 10.88 2.94
C ARG A 137 -17.17 11.02 2.36
N GLN A 138 -17.34 11.73 1.25
CA GLN A 138 -18.63 11.89 0.58
C GLN A 138 -19.24 10.57 0.10
N ARG A 139 -18.43 9.54 -0.14
CA ARG A 139 -18.91 8.20 -0.52
C ARG A 139 -19.48 7.41 0.66
N GLY A 140 -19.26 7.88 1.90
CA GLY A 140 -19.91 7.37 3.12
C GLY A 140 -19.37 6.05 3.65
N GLN A 141 -18.36 5.46 3.02
CA GLN A 141 -17.79 4.15 3.43
C GLN A 141 -16.66 4.29 4.45
N LEU A 142 -15.91 5.39 4.38
CA LEU A 142 -14.69 5.63 5.15
C LEU A 142 -14.56 7.12 5.43
N ASP A 143 -14.11 7.47 6.62
CA ASP A 143 -13.77 8.85 7.00
C ASP A 143 -12.25 8.97 7.18
N PRO A 144 -11.50 9.47 6.17
CA PRO A 144 -10.04 9.51 6.25
C PRO A 144 -9.53 10.63 7.16
N ILE A 145 -8.43 10.33 7.85
CA ILE A 145 -7.73 11.28 8.71
C ILE A 145 -6.62 11.94 7.88
N TYR A 146 -6.73 13.26 7.66
CA TYR A 146 -5.68 14.02 6.99
C TYR A 146 -4.49 14.24 7.92
N ILE A 147 -3.28 14.03 7.42
CA ILE A 147 -2.02 14.27 8.14
C ILE A 147 -1.19 15.32 7.40
N GLU A 148 -0.92 16.44 8.08
CA GLU A 148 -0.08 17.51 7.55
C GLU A 148 1.41 17.12 7.54
N ARG A 149 2.17 17.71 6.63
CA ARG A 149 3.62 17.50 6.56
C ARG A 149 4.31 17.87 7.88
N GLY A 150 5.26 17.05 8.29
CA GLY A 150 6.08 17.29 9.49
C GLY A 150 5.44 16.85 10.80
N VAL A 151 4.20 16.36 10.77
CA VAL A 151 3.55 15.76 11.94
C VAL A 151 4.09 14.34 12.18
N GLU A 152 4.41 14.03 13.44
CA GLU A 152 4.81 12.66 13.80
C GLU A 152 3.62 11.70 13.66
N LEU A 153 3.82 10.63 12.88
CA LEU A 153 2.76 9.66 12.58
C LEU A 153 2.47 8.71 13.75
N ALA A 154 3.51 8.26 14.46
CA ALA A 154 3.35 7.20 15.46
C ALA A 154 2.32 7.53 16.57
N PRO A 155 2.30 8.76 17.14
CA PRO A 155 1.28 9.14 18.12
C PRO A 155 -0.16 9.15 17.56
N LEU A 156 -0.33 9.38 16.26
CA LEU A 156 -1.63 9.42 15.60
C LEU A 156 -2.12 8.04 15.17
N VAL A 157 -1.21 7.18 14.71
CA VAL A 157 -1.52 5.83 14.25
C VAL A 157 -1.78 4.90 15.43
N LYS A 158 -0.94 4.94 16.48
CA LYS A 158 -0.98 3.96 17.58
C LYS A 158 -2.36 3.82 18.25
N PRO A 159 -3.13 4.90 18.54
CA PRO A 159 -4.46 4.79 19.13
C PRO A 159 -5.53 4.17 18.21
N LEU A 160 -5.27 4.11 16.91
CA LEU A 160 -6.21 3.57 15.91
C LEU A 160 -6.03 2.07 15.70
N LEU A 161 -4.89 1.52 16.12
CA LEU A 161 -4.52 0.13 15.95
C LEU A 161 -5.23 -0.78 16.96
N ARG A 162 -5.60 -1.97 16.51
CA ARG A 162 -6.15 -3.06 17.33
C ARG A 162 -5.35 -4.33 17.11
N ALA A 163 -5.28 -5.18 18.13
CA ALA A 163 -4.62 -6.48 18.01
C ALA A 163 -5.20 -7.30 16.85
N GLY A 164 -4.34 -7.95 16.07
CA GLY A 164 -4.71 -8.76 14.91
C GLY A 164 -4.90 -7.96 13.61
N GLU A 165 -4.61 -6.66 13.58
CA GLU A 165 -4.68 -5.85 12.37
C GLU A 165 -3.41 -5.91 11.52
N ILE A 166 -3.49 -5.33 10.33
CA ILE A 166 -2.35 -5.02 9.47
C ILE A 166 -2.24 -3.52 9.34
N LEU A 167 -1.06 -2.98 9.64
CA LEU A 167 -0.67 -1.61 9.33
C LEU A 167 0.16 -1.62 8.04
N LEU A 168 -0.38 -1.00 6.99
CA LEU A 168 0.30 -0.76 5.73
C LEU A 168 0.74 0.69 5.64
N CYS A 169 2.03 0.91 5.38
CA CYS A 169 2.64 2.22 5.19
C CYS A 169 3.24 2.37 3.79
#